data_AF-A0A7C2CZN1-F1
#
_entry.id   AF-A0A7C2CZN1-F1
#
_cell.length_a   1.000
_cell.length_b   1.000
_cell.length_c   1.000
_cell.angle_alpha   90.00
_cell.angle_beta   90.00
_cell.angle_gamma   90.00
#
_symmetry.space_group_name_H-M   'P 1'
#
loop_
_entity.id
_entity.type
_entity.pdbx_description
1 polymer ?
#
loop_
_entity_poly.entity_id
_entity_poly.type
_entity_poly.pdbx_seq_one_letter_code
_entity_poly.pdbx_strand_id
1 'polypeptide(L)'
;MRLSDPGAVEAIAQVLGAEAKRAPFQVPRGPRRLDADEQGEPVYQLSLPSEESGGQVLITLWPTLGRVDVRLGNNYWVLKGVEAVDLYPGVEVLFRRNDPPAFLFVSVKGRVAMVG
;
A
#
# COMPACT_ATOMS: atom_id res chain seq x y z
N MET A 1 -7.63 -10.81 3.04
CA MET A 1 -8.67 -9.75 2.89
C MET A 1 -8.42 -8.99 1.58
N ARG A 2 -9.36 -8.18 1.08
CA ARG A 2 -9.09 -7.23 -0.01
C ARG A 2 -8.58 -5.91 0.55
N LEU A 3 -7.83 -5.16 -0.26
CA LEU A 3 -7.34 -3.84 0.14
C LEU A 3 -8.48 -2.83 0.39
N SER A 4 -9.62 -3.03 -0.28
CA SER A 4 -10.83 -2.22 -0.14
C SER A 4 -11.73 -2.60 1.04
N ASP A 5 -11.43 -3.69 1.74
CA ASP A 5 -12.28 -4.13 2.85
C ASP A 5 -12.23 -3.12 4.01
N PRO A 6 -13.34 -2.87 4.72
CA PRO A 6 -13.32 -2.02 5.91
C PRO A 6 -12.29 -2.50 6.93
N GLY A 7 -11.44 -1.59 7.44
CA GLY A 7 -10.39 -1.91 8.40
C GLY A 7 -9.09 -2.46 7.79
N ALA A 8 -9.02 -2.70 6.47
CA ALA A 8 -7.84 -3.28 5.84
C ALA A 8 -6.60 -2.38 5.99
N VAL A 9 -6.76 -1.07 5.85
CA VAL A 9 -5.67 -0.10 5.98
C VAL A 9 -5.11 -0.09 7.40
N GLU A 10 -5.99 -0.07 8.40
CA GLU A 10 -5.64 -0.09 9.82
C GLU A 10 -4.92 -1.38 10.19
N ALA A 11 -5.39 -2.53 9.68
CA ALA A 11 -4.77 -3.83 9.93
C ALA A 11 -3.38 -3.94 9.28
N ILE A 12 -3.21 -3.43 8.06
CA ILE A 12 -1.90 -3.34 7.38
C ILE A 12 -0.95 -2.47 8.21
N ALA A 13 -1.42 -1.30 8.65
CA ALA A 13 -0.65 -0.36 9.45
C ALA A 13 -0.19 -0.97 10.78
N GLN A 14 -1.11 -1.68 11.45
CA GLN A 14 -0.81 -2.39 12.69
C GLN A 14 0.26 -3.47 12.50
N VAL A 15 0.16 -4.31 11.46
CA VAL A 15 1.16 -5.34 11.18
C VAL A 15 2.54 -4.72 10.94
N LEU A 16 2.59 -3.63 10.18
CA LEU A 16 3.84 -2.93 9.84
C LEU A 16 4.37 -2.04 10.97
N GLY A 17 3.66 -1.92 12.09
CA GLY A 17 4.04 -1.02 13.18
C GLY A 17 4.09 0.45 12.74
N ALA A 18 3.27 0.83 11.76
CA ALA A 18 3.26 2.14 11.15
C ALA A 18 1.91 2.86 11.38
N GLU A 19 1.91 4.18 11.24
CA GLU A 19 0.70 4.99 11.24
C GLU A 19 0.18 5.14 9.80
N ALA A 20 -1.09 4.85 9.55
CA ALA A 20 -1.74 5.16 8.28
C ALA A 20 -2.29 6.59 8.28
N LYS A 21 -1.75 7.43 7.41
CA LYS A 21 -2.20 8.82 7.21
C LYS A 21 -2.94 8.94 5.90
N ARG A 22 -4.01 9.74 5.86
CA ARG A 22 -4.61 10.11 4.58
C ARG A 22 -3.62 10.95 3.78
N ALA A 23 -3.44 10.58 2.51
CA ALA A 23 -2.63 11.33 1.57
C ALA A 23 -3.30 12.68 1.24
N PRO A 24 -2.55 13.70 0.80
CA PRO A 24 -3.10 14.99 0.38
C PRO A 24 -3.80 14.94 -0.99
N PHE A 25 -3.98 13.75 -1.56
CA PHE A 25 -4.63 13.51 -2.84
C PHE A 25 -5.60 12.33 -2.74
N GLN A 26 -6.57 12.29 -3.64
CA GLN A 26 -7.67 11.34 -3.65
C GLN A 26 -7.88 10.79 -5.06
N VAL A 27 -8.54 9.65 -5.16
CA VAL A 27 -8.91 9.06 -6.45
C VAL A 27 -10.24 9.65 -6.90
N PRO A 28 -10.35 10.24 -8.11
CA PRO A 28 -11.61 10.75 -8.60
C PRO A 28 -12.69 9.67 -8.76
N ARG A 29 -13.96 10.03 -8.52
CA ARG A 29 -15.11 9.17 -8.82
C ARG A 29 -15.46 9.25 -10.32
N GLY A 30 -14.60 8.69 -11.16
CA GLY A 30 -14.77 8.66 -12.62
C GLY A 30 -13.54 9.16 -13.40
N PRO A 31 -13.65 9.29 -14.74
CA PRO A 31 -12.51 9.62 -15.58
C PRO A 31 -12.10 11.10 -15.53
N ARG A 32 -12.93 11.98 -14.94
CA ARG A 32 -12.66 13.41 -14.85
C ARG A 32 -11.86 13.74 -13.59
N ARG A 33 -11.17 14.87 -13.64
CA ARG A 33 -10.54 15.46 -12.45
C ARG A 33 -11.64 15.90 -11.47
N LEU A 34 -11.35 15.76 -10.17
CA LEU A 34 -12.21 16.32 -9.12
C LEU A 34 -12.19 17.85 -9.20
N ASP A 35 -13.37 18.44 -9.06
CA ASP A 35 -13.49 19.87 -8.78
C ASP A 35 -13.03 20.16 -7.35
N ALA A 36 -12.72 21.42 -7.04
CA ALA A 36 -12.13 21.81 -5.75
C ALA A 36 -12.99 21.38 -4.53
N ASP A 37 -14.30 21.25 -4.73
CA ASP A 37 -15.29 21.02 -3.68
C ASP A 37 -15.71 19.54 -3.60
N GLU A 38 -15.20 18.70 -4.51
CA GLU A 38 -15.63 17.32 -4.65
C GLU A 38 -14.70 16.35 -3.91
N GLN A 39 -15.32 15.42 -3.18
CA GLN A 39 -14.58 14.35 -2.50
C GLN A 39 -14.41 13.13 -3.41
N GLY A 40 -13.16 12.69 -3.55
CA GLY A 40 -12.79 11.43 -4.14
C GLY A 40 -12.66 10.31 -3.11
N GLU A 41 -12.15 9.18 -3.58
CA GLU A 41 -11.85 8.03 -2.73
C GLU A 41 -10.49 8.20 -2.05
N PRO A 42 -10.38 7.83 -0.75
CA PRO A 42 -9.20 8.11 0.04
C PRO A 42 -7.99 7.28 -0.41
N VAL A 43 -6.82 7.89 -0.27
CA VAL A 43 -5.52 7.26 -0.44
C VAL A 43 -4.77 7.37 0.89
N TYR A 44 -3.99 6.35 1.24
CA TYR A 44 -3.31 6.29 2.52
C TYR A 44 -1.81 6.13 2.33
N GLN A 45 -1.04 6.80 3.18
CA GLN A 45 0.41 6.72 3.23
C GLN A 45 0.85 6.18 4.59
N LEU A 46 1.76 5.21 4.55
CA LEU A 46 2.42 4.63 5.71
C LEU A 46 3.93 4.79 5.52
N SER A 47 4.62 5.04 6.63
CA SER A 47 6.08 5.13 6.62
C SER A 47 6.66 4.30 7.74
N LEU A 48 7.71 3.53 7.42
CA LEU A 48 8.46 2.73 8.39
C LEU A 48 9.96 2.75 8.04
N PRO A 49 10.86 2.62 9.04
CA PRO A 49 12.29 2.50 8.77
C PRO A 49 12.61 1.19 8.04
N SER A 50 13.65 1.22 7.20
CA SER A 50 14.30 0.02 6.66
C SER A 50 15.58 -0.24 7.45
N GLU A 51 15.61 -1.33 8.21
CA GLU A 51 16.80 -1.71 9.00
C GLU A 51 17.99 -2.05 8.09
N GLU A 52 17.72 -2.61 6.91
CA GLU A 52 18.77 -3.05 5.99
C GLU A 52 19.39 -1.90 5.21
N SER A 53 18.56 -0.97 4.72
CA SER A 53 19.05 0.14 3.89
C SER A 53 19.38 1.40 4.70
N GLY A 54 19.05 1.43 6.00
CA GLY A 54 19.12 2.64 6.85
C GLY A 54 18.21 3.79 6.39
N GLY A 55 17.24 3.50 5.52
CA GLY A 55 16.34 4.49 4.90
C GLY A 55 14.91 4.41 5.43
N GLN A 56 14.00 5.07 4.73
CA GLN A 56 12.57 5.02 5.03
C GLN A 56 11.81 4.38 3.87
N VAL A 57 11.00 3.37 4.17
CA VAL A 57 10.02 2.82 3.24
C VAL A 57 8.78 3.70 3.30
N LEU A 58 8.36 4.21 2.15
CA LEU A 58 7.08 4.90 1.98
C LEU A 58 6.14 3.98 1.21
N ILE A 59 5.02 3.61 1.83
CA ILE A 59 3.96 2.79 1.23
C ILE A 59 2.77 3.70 0.95
N THR A 60 2.25 3.66 -0.28
CA THR A 60 0.99 4.32 -0.64
C THR A 60 -0.04 3.26 -1.01
N LEU A 61 -1.11 3.18 -0.22
CA LEU A 61 -2.24 2.29 -0.44
C LEU A 61 -3.35 3.03 -1.17
N TRP A 62 -3.84 2.45 -2.26
CA TRP A 62 -4.95 2.94 -3.06
C TRP A 62 -6.11 1.93 -3.00
N PRO A 63 -6.92 1.91 -1.91
CA PRO A 63 -7.89 0.86 -1.67
C PRO A 63 -8.87 0.62 -2.81
N THR A 64 -9.47 1.70 -3.33
CA THR A 64 -10.49 1.62 -4.39
C THR A 64 -9.93 1.29 -5.76
N LEU A 65 -8.61 1.42 -5.95
CA LEU A 65 -7.92 1.00 -7.17
C LEU A 65 -7.31 -0.39 -7.08
N GLY A 66 -7.37 -1.04 -5.90
CA GLY A 66 -6.63 -2.27 -5.65
C GLY A 66 -5.15 -2.11 -6.01
N ARG A 67 -4.52 -1.02 -5.56
CA ARG A 67 -3.13 -0.71 -5.93
C ARG A 67 -2.31 -0.39 -4.69
N VAL A 68 -1.05 -0.80 -4.70
CA VAL A 68 -0.04 -0.44 -3.71
C VAL A 68 1.22 0.03 -4.42
N ASP A 69 1.76 1.14 -3.92
CA ASP A 69 3.06 1.66 -4.34
C ASP A 69 4.01 1.63 -3.15
N VAL A 70 5.26 1.24 -3.36
CA VAL A 70 6.29 1.23 -2.31
C VAL A 70 7.54 1.91 -2.83
N ARG A 71 8.13 2.80 -2.03
CA ARG A 71 9.37 3.51 -2.34
C ARG A 71 10.40 3.28 -1.24
N LEU A 72 11.64 2.97 -1.63
CA LEU A 72 12.80 2.90 -0.75
C LEU A 72 14.02 3.49 -1.45
N GLY A 73 14.44 4.69 -1.02
CA GLY A 73 15.48 5.45 -1.73
C GLY A 73 15.06 5.73 -3.18
N ASN A 74 15.88 5.26 -4.12
CA ASN A 74 15.64 5.37 -5.58
C ASN A 74 14.84 4.18 -6.15
N ASN A 75 14.54 3.17 -5.34
CA ASN A 75 13.76 2.01 -5.77
C ASN A 75 12.27 2.27 -5.61
N TYR A 76 11.49 1.82 -6.59
CA TYR A 76 10.04 1.99 -6.63
C TYR A 76 9.37 0.73 -7.16
N TRP A 77 8.38 0.23 -6.40
CA TRP A 77 7.57 -0.92 -6.77
C TRP A 77 6.10 -0.51 -6.83
N VAL A 78 5.40 -1.02 -7.83
CA VAL A 78 3.97 -0.78 -8.03
C VAL A 78 3.29 -2.09 -8.34
N LEU A 79 2.33 -2.48 -7.51
CA LEU A 79 1.44 -3.59 -7.80
C LEU A 79 0.02 -3.06 -7.96
N LYS A 80 -0.50 -3.20 -9.18
CA LYS A 80 -1.90 -2.91 -9.54
C LYS A 80 -2.70 -4.21 -9.56
N GLY A 81 -4.01 -4.13 -9.32
CA GLY A 81 -4.88 -5.30 -9.34
C GLY A 81 -4.65 -6.21 -8.14
N VAL A 82 -4.38 -5.64 -6.97
CA VAL A 82 -4.29 -6.37 -5.71
C VAL A 82 -5.66 -6.98 -5.40
N GLU A 83 -5.74 -8.30 -5.53
CA GLU A 83 -6.93 -9.09 -5.27
C GLU A 83 -6.98 -9.61 -3.84
N ALA A 84 -5.81 -9.82 -3.22
CA ALA A 84 -5.71 -10.29 -1.85
C ALA A 84 -4.54 -9.61 -1.11
N VAL A 85 -4.77 -9.39 0.18
CA VAL A 85 -3.79 -8.97 1.17
C VAL A 85 -3.77 -10.02 2.26
N ASP A 86 -2.62 -10.63 2.47
CA ASP A 86 -2.34 -11.55 3.55
C ASP A 86 -1.47 -10.85 4.60
N LEU A 87 -1.87 -11.00 5.86
CA LEU A 87 -1.25 -10.33 7.00
C LEU A 87 -0.53 -11.38 7.84
N TYR A 88 0.77 -11.18 8.06
CA TYR A 88 1.58 -12.03 8.92
C TYR A 88 2.09 -11.19 10.10
N PRO A 89 1.36 -11.18 11.25
CA PRO A 89 1.71 -10.35 12.40
C PRO A 89 3.16 -10.54 12.86
N GLY A 90 3.89 -9.45 13.01
CA GLY A 90 5.30 -9.45 13.40
C GLY A 90 6.29 -9.87 12.30
N VAL A 91 5.80 -10.14 11.08
CA VAL A 91 6.63 -10.61 9.96
C VAL A 91 6.51 -9.67 8.77
N GLU A 92 5.36 -9.65 8.08
CA GLU A 92 5.18 -8.93 6.83
C GLU A 92 3.71 -8.79 6.39
N VAL A 93 3.51 -7.93 5.40
CA VAL A 93 2.28 -7.84 4.62
C VAL A 93 2.58 -8.30 3.20
N LEU A 94 1.73 -9.18 2.67
CA LEU A 94 1.82 -9.72 1.33
C LEU A 94 0.62 -9.25 0.49
N PHE A 95 0.90 -8.49 -0.56
CA PHE A 95 -0.09 -8.09 -1.56
C PHE A 95 -0.01 -9.02 -2.77
N ARG A 96 -1.16 -9.51 -3.24
CA ARG A 96 -1.26 -10.49 -4.32
C ARG A 96 -2.18 -10.04 -5.44
N ARG A 97 -1.73 -10.25 -6.67
CA ARG A 97 -2.55 -10.27 -7.90
C ARG A 97 -2.52 -11.70 -8.45
N ASN A 98 -3.64 -12.22 -8.92
CA ASN A 98 -3.72 -13.60 -9.42
C ASN A 98 -3.51 -13.67 -10.94
N ASP A 99 -3.86 -12.62 -11.70
CA ASP A 99 -3.71 -12.63 -13.16
C ASP A 99 -3.16 -11.28 -13.72
N PRO A 100 -1.96 -11.26 -14.31
CA PRO A 100 -0.94 -12.31 -14.21
C PRO A 100 -0.42 -12.41 -12.75
N PRO A 101 -0.03 -13.60 -12.27
CA PRO A 101 0.39 -13.79 -10.88
C PRO A 101 1.52 -12.83 -10.48
N ALA A 102 1.34 -12.07 -9.41
CA ALA A 102 2.38 -11.23 -8.85
C ALA A 102 2.20 -11.01 -7.34
N PHE A 103 3.32 -10.83 -6.66
CA PHE A 103 3.42 -10.69 -5.21
C PHE A 103 4.30 -9.48 -4.88
N LEU A 104 3.85 -8.66 -3.94
CA LEU A 104 4.66 -7.60 -3.33
C LEU A 104 4.69 -7.83 -1.82
N PHE A 105 5.89 -7.93 -1.28
CA PHE A 105 6.15 -8.18 0.14
C PHE A 105 6.69 -6.91 0.79
N VAL A 106 6.16 -6.57 1.96
CA VAL A 106 6.76 -5.55 2.83
C VAL A 106 6.86 -6.10 4.24
N SER A 107 8.09 -6.29 4.70
CA SER A 107 8.35 -6.77 6.08
C SER A 107 8.24 -5.66 7.11
N VAL A 108 8.03 -6.04 8.38
CA VAL A 108 8.04 -5.10 9.52
C VAL A 108 9.39 -4.40 9.73
N LYS A 109 10.46 -4.93 9.14
CA LYS A 109 11.82 -4.36 9.16
C LYS A 109 12.13 -3.49 7.94
N GLY A 110 11.14 -3.22 7.10
CA GLY A 110 11.27 -2.37 5.92
C GLY A 110 12.06 -2.99 4.76
N ARG A 111 12.14 -4.33 4.67
CA ARG A 111 12.49 -5.02 3.43
C ARG A 111 11.30 -5.03 2.47
N VAL A 112 11.60 -4.84 1.19
CA VAL A 112 10.62 -4.83 0.10
C VAL A 112 11.10 -5.76 -1.00
N ALA A 113 10.23 -6.62 -1.49
CA ALA A 113 10.50 -7.48 -2.63
C ALA A 113 9.25 -7.60 -3.50
N MET A 114 9.45 -7.78 -4.81
CA MET A 114 8.37 -8.03 -5.75
C MET A 114 8.74 -9.19 -6.66
N VAL A 115 7.79 -10.08 -6.90
CA VAL A 115 7.92 -11.23 -7.79
C VAL A 115 6.70 -11.23 -8.72
N GLY A 116 6.90 -11.37 -10.03
CA GLY A 116 5.82 -11.38 -11.01
C GLY A 116 6.32 -11.71 -12.40
#